data_AF-A0A1I4A3F7-F1
#
_entry.id   AF-A0A1I4A3F7-F1
#
_cell.length_a   1.000
_cell.length_b   1.000
_cell.length_c   1.000
_cell.angle_alpha   90.00
_cell.angle_beta   90.00
_cell.angle_gamma   90.00
#
_symmetry.space_group_name_H-M   'P 1'
#
loop_
_entity.id
_entity.type
_entity.pdbx_description
1 polymer ?
#
loop_
_entity_poly.entity_id
_entity_poly.type
_entity_poly.pdbx_seq_one_letter_code
_entity_poly.pdbx_strand_id
1 'polypeptide(L)'
;MKMKLNSLTYAVALASSALMAPSVSQAAGTITFGEDQYVSVGFGMRGSYTSAEDGADDGGRSNDFNLDSARLYVSGSLNKYIKGMFNTEMNSDESMKIIDAAGIFQFTPDVAIWAGRFLSPSSRANMAGPYYTSGDGYWQNIAARYGWNGGTIGRDEGVALVGTTLDQRLAYSFGAFEADKIFYYSLGEGAATKTAFNEGDAAVKGLKASDDLMYAGRLQYSFWDKEPGYYGTGNYLGQKDIFTIGIFGRSKQDGAISTTEVGDYSQYGADLLIEKKLAAGAVSFEAAYYDYDTDDVFKSEQGDAYAVGAGYIFNQKVGWGQFMPFVHYQDFDADNKVETKRTVDSTIK
;
A
#
# COMPACT_ATOMS: atom_id res chain seq x y z
N MET A 1 59.41 25.90 -2.53
CA MET A 1 58.48 25.74 -1.41
C MET A 1 57.08 25.53 -1.97
N LYS A 2 56.66 24.27 -2.14
CA LYS A 2 55.28 23.89 -2.51
C LYS A 2 54.96 22.61 -1.76
N MET A 3 53.97 22.70 -0.88
CA MET A 3 53.47 21.62 -0.02
C MET A 3 52.84 20.51 -0.86
N LYS A 4 53.19 19.27 -0.53
CA LYS A 4 52.37 18.08 -0.79
C LYS A 4 51.50 17.84 0.45
N LEU A 5 50.24 17.50 0.25
CA LEU A 5 49.48 16.40 0.85
C LEU A 5 47.98 16.69 0.65
N ASN A 6 47.33 15.96 -0.26
CA ASN A 6 45.87 15.83 -0.27
C ASN A 6 45.55 14.32 -0.26
N SER A 7 45.30 13.80 0.94
CA SER A 7 44.50 12.61 1.16
C SER A 7 43.17 13.07 1.73
N LEU A 8 42.19 13.36 0.87
CA LEU A 8 40.81 13.56 1.30
C LEU A 8 40.11 12.21 1.23
N THR A 9 40.03 11.55 2.38
CA THR A 9 39.13 10.44 2.64
C THR A 9 37.70 10.98 2.54
N TYR A 10 36.97 10.63 1.49
CA TYR A 10 35.53 10.89 1.43
C TYR A 10 34.84 9.94 2.40
N ALA A 11 34.56 10.43 3.61
CA ALA A 11 33.54 9.84 4.48
C ALA A 11 32.18 10.12 3.84
N VAL A 12 31.65 9.14 3.11
CA VAL A 12 30.25 9.13 2.68
C VAL A 12 29.42 8.92 3.94
N ALA A 13 28.86 10.02 4.47
CA ALA A 13 27.87 9.95 5.53
C ALA A 13 26.62 9.22 4.98
N LEU A 14 26.30 8.10 5.61
CA LEU A 14 25.07 7.33 5.44
C LEU A 14 23.88 8.20 5.85
N ALA A 15 23.39 9.03 4.93
CA ALA A 15 22.05 9.57 5.01
C ALA A 15 21.09 8.41 4.81
N SER A 16 20.59 7.86 5.92
CA SER A 16 19.48 6.91 5.93
C SER A 16 18.23 7.65 5.46
N SER A 17 18.09 7.71 4.14
CA SER A 17 16.82 7.94 3.45
C SER A 17 15.80 7.02 4.10
N ALA A 18 14.63 7.54 4.44
CA ALA A 18 13.48 6.69 4.64
C ALA A 18 13.35 5.86 3.35
N LEU A 19 13.74 4.59 3.43
CA LEU A 19 13.82 3.68 2.30
C LEU A 19 12.40 3.43 1.80
N MET A 20 11.90 4.33 0.95
CA MET A 20 11.09 3.92 -0.19
C MET A 20 11.93 2.89 -0.93
N ALA A 21 11.42 1.66 -1.08
CA ALA A 21 12.18 0.57 -1.70
C ALA A 21 12.83 1.05 -3.02
N PRO A 22 14.11 0.72 -3.27
CA PRO A 22 14.81 1.17 -4.45
C PRO A 22 14.33 0.36 -5.66
N SER A 23 13.35 0.90 -6.39
CA SER A 23 13.10 0.55 -7.78
C SER A 23 12.93 1.84 -8.57
N VAL A 24 14.05 2.32 -9.10
CA VAL A 24 14.22 3.16 -10.29
C VAL A 24 13.02 4.08 -10.64
N SER A 25 12.64 5.02 -9.75
CA SER A 25 12.01 6.24 -10.27
C SER A 25 13.11 7.02 -10.97
N GLN A 26 13.11 7.00 -12.30
CA GLN A 26 14.04 7.75 -13.16
C GLN A 26 13.89 9.28 -13.00
N ALA A 27 12.86 9.74 -12.27
CA ALA A 27 12.54 11.15 -12.08
C ALA A 27 12.41 11.47 -10.58
N ALA A 28 13.50 11.29 -9.84
CA ALA A 28 13.63 11.77 -8.47
C ALA A 28 14.81 12.76 -8.34
N GLY A 29 14.58 13.87 -7.64
CA GLY A 29 15.59 14.88 -7.36
C GLY A 29 15.63 15.20 -5.87
N THR A 30 16.83 15.25 -5.29
CA THR A 30 17.01 15.63 -3.88
C THR A 30 17.88 16.87 -3.78
N ILE A 31 17.39 17.86 -3.05
CA ILE A 31 18.13 19.07 -2.71
C ILE A 31 18.51 18.96 -1.23
N THR A 32 19.80 19.03 -0.96
CA THR A 32 20.37 18.94 0.40
C THR A 32 20.79 20.32 0.87
N PHE A 33 20.47 20.65 2.12
CA PHE A 33 20.78 21.95 2.74
C PHE A 33 21.82 21.85 3.85
N GLY A 34 22.15 20.63 4.30
CA GLY A 34 23.10 20.36 5.37
C GLY A 34 23.10 18.87 5.75
N GLU A 35 23.80 18.53 6.83
CA GLU A 35 23.73 17.19 7.41
C GLU A 35 22.28 16.89 7.86
N ASP A 36 21.74 15.75 7.42
CA ASP A 36 20.37 15.33 7.67
C ASP A 36 19.27 16.32 7.23
N GLN A 37 19.57 17.27 6.35
CA GLN A 37 18.63 18.29 5.89
C GLN A 37 18.42 18.19 4.40
N TYR A 38 17.22 17.83 3.97
CA TYR A 38 16.90 17.68 2.56
C TYR A 38 15.43 17.86 2.25
N VAL A 39 15.15 18.13 0.97
CA VAL A 39 13.85 17.93 0.34
C VAL A 39 14.07 17.03 -0.88
N SER A 40 13.23 16.01 -1.02
CA SER A 40 13.25 15.07 -2.13
C SER A 40 11.90 15.09 -2.84
N VAL A 41 11.93 15.16 -4.17
CA VAL A 41 10.76 15.11 -5.03
C VAL A 41 10.90 13.91 -5.95
N GLY A 42 9.85 13.10 -6.06
CA GLY A 42 9.77 11.97 -6.98
C GLY A 42 8.46 11.97 -7.74
N PHE A 43 8.43 11.27 -8.87
CA PHE A 43 7.23 11.09 -9.68
C PHE A 43 7.01 9.61 -10.00
N GLY A 44 5.74 9.20 -10.02
CA GLY A 44 5.29 7.89 -10.47
C GLY A 44 4.04 8.00 -11.32
N MET A 45 3.92 7.16 -12.34
CA MET A 45 2.72 7.08 -13.16
C MET A 45 2.50 5.65 -13.66
N ARG A 46 1.23 5.27 -13.85
CA ARG A 46 0.82 4.02 -14.48
C ARG A 46 -0.32 4.33 -15.45
N GLY A 47 -0.22 3.82 -16.66
CA GLY A 47 -1.31 3.84 -17.64
C GLY A 47 -1.55 2.45 -18.18
N SER A 48 -2.74 2.23 -18.72
CA SER A 48 -3.17 0.96 -19.30
C SER A 48 -3.81 1.15 -20.66
N TYR A 49 -3.79 0.09 -21.46
CA TYR A 49 -4.61 -0.05 -22.65
C TYR A 49 -5.37 -1.36 -22.54
N THR A 50 -6.69 -1.29 -22.68
CA THR A 50 -7.59 -2.44 -22.62
C THR A 50 -8.32 -2.58 -23.95
N SER A 51 -8.35 -3.81 -24.47
CA SER A 51 -9.20 -4.19 -25.60
C SER A 51 -10.06 -5.36 -25.16
N ALA A 52 -11.36 -5.13 -24.97
CA ALA A 52 -12.28 -6.14 -24.46
C ALA A 52 -13.37 -6.43 -25.51
N GLU A 53 -13.63 -7.70 -25.75
CA GLU A 53 -14.79 -8.12 -26.53
C GLU A 53 -16.07 -7.87 -25.73
N ASP A 54 -17.15 -7.50 -26.42
CA ASP A 54 -18.44 -7.15 -25.84
C ASP A 54 -18.41 -6.02 -24.79
N GLY A 55 -17.33 -5.22 -24.77
CA GLY A 55 -17.13 -4.12 -23.83
C GLY A 55 -17.66 -2.77 -24.31
N ALA A 56 -18.08 -2.65 -25.57
CA ALA A 56 -18.66 -1.40 -26.09
C ALA A 56 -20.20 -1.38 -25.89
N ASP A 57 -20.79 -0.18 -25.80
CA ASP A 57 -22.24 0.00 -25.62
C ASP A 57 -23.11 -0.70 -26.68
N ASP A 58 -22.54 -0.94 -27.87
CA ASP A 58 -23.19 -1.63 -28.98
C ASP A 58 -22.98 -3.16 -28.96
N GLY A 59 -22.38 -3.69 -27.88
CA GLY A 59 -21.96 -5.08 -27.75
C GLY A 59 -20.74 -5.42 -28.60
N GLY A 60 -20.03 -4.42 -29.13
CA GLY A 60 -18.80 -4.59 -29.88
C GLY A 60 -17.54 -4.62 -29.00
N ARG A 61 -16.38 -4.61 -29.65
CA ARG A 61 -15.09 -4.54 -28.97
C ARG A 61 -14.78 -3.12 -28.48
N SER A 62 -14.53 -2.95 -27.18
CA SER A 62 -14.02 -1.70 -26.59
C SER A 62 -12.51 -1.57 -26.74
N ASN A 63 -12.03 -0.33 -26.73
CA ASN A 63 -10.61 0.01 -26.80
C ASN A 63 -10.36 1.27 -25.97
N ASP A 64 -9.77 1.09 -24.79
CA ASP A 64 -9.67 2.17 -23.79
C ASP A 64 -8.21 2.39 -23.41
N PHE A 65 -7.78 3.65 -23.46
CA PHE A 65 -6.52 4.10 -22.86
C PHE A 65 -6.83 4.80 -21.53
N ASN A 66 -6.20 4.36 -20.45
CA ASN A 66 -6.44 4.92 -19.12
C ASN A 66 -5.14 5.40 -18.49
N LEU A 67 -5.22 6.49 -17.73
CA LEU A 67 -4.19 6.88 -16.77
C LEU A 67 -4.62 6.33 -15.41
N ASP A 68 -4.18 5.13 -15.07
CA ASP A 68 -4.63 4.44 -13.86
C ASP A 68 -4.13 5.07 -12.56
N SER A 69 -2.98 5.75 -12.60
CA SER A 69 -2.35 6.36 -11.43
C SER A 69 -1.32 7.40 -11.83
N ALA A 70 -1.28 8.51 -11.08
CA ALA A 70 -0.20 9.48 -11.16
C ALA A 70 0.06 10.07 -9.76
N ARG A 71 1.33 10.09 -9.35
CA ARG A 71 1.74 10.55 -8.03
C ARG A 71 2.89 11.54 -8.09
N LEU A 72 2.76 12.61 -7.31
CA LEU A 72 3.88 13.44 -6.88
C LEU A 72 4.26 13.05 -5.47
N TYR A 73 5.51 12.63 -5.29
CA TYR A 73 6.07 12.30 -3.99
C TYR A 73 6.93 13.45 -3.50
N VAL A 74 6.68 13.91 -2.28
CA VAL A 74 7.53 14.90 -1.61
C VAL A 74 7.89 14.37 -0.25
N SER A 75 9.17 14.36 0.08
CA SER A 75 9.65 14.06 1.43
C SER A 75 10.71 15.06 1.86
N GLY A 76 10.88 15.22 3.16
CA GLY A 76 11.86 16.13 3.69
C GLY A 76 12.38 15.71 5.05
N SER A 77 13.54 16.23 5.39
CA SER A 77 14.17 16.09 6.69
C SER A 77 14.61 17.46 7.17
N LEU A 78 14.12 17.86 8.34
CA LEU A 78 14.53 19.08 9.03
C LEU A 78 15.83 18.87 9.80
N ASN A 79 16.02 17.66 10.31
CA ASN A 79 17.23 17.15 10.96
C ASN A 79 17.05 15.62 11.16
N LYS A 80 18.02 14.94 11.78
CA LYS A 80 17.94 13.49 12.04
C LYS A 80 16.72 13.00 12.83
N TYR A 81 16.04 13.88 13.57
CA TYR A 81 14.90 13.55 14.42
C TYR A 81 13.55 13.86 13.79
N ILE A 82 13.45 14.89 12.94
CA ILE A 82 12.18 15.38 12.39
C ILE A 82 12.22 15.30 10.87
N LYS A 83 11.40 14.41 10.34
CA LYS A 83 11.21 14.17 8.90
C LYS A 83 9.72 14.29 8.56
N GLY A 84 9.39 14.27 7.28
CA GLY A 84 8.00 14.24 6.86
C GLY A 84 7.82 13.89 5.39
N MET A 85 6.57 13.68 5.01
CA MET A 85 6.16 13.39 3.65
C MET A 85 4.85 14.09 3.29
N PHE A 86 4.71 14.38 2.00
CA PHE A 86 3.52 14.91 1.36
C PHE A 86 3.41 14.27 -0.02
N ASN A 87 2.46 13.33 -0.20
CA ASN A 87 2.31 12.59 -1.44
C ASN A 87 0.88 12.71 -1.97
N THR A 88 0.74 12.69 -3.30
CA THR A 88 -0.55 12.80 -4.00
C THR A 88 -0.87 11.57 -4.83
N GLU A 89 -2.15 11.38 -5.17
CA GLU A 89 -2.66 10.43 -6.16
C GLU A 89 -3.70 11.11 -7.05
N MET A 90 -3.70 10.79 -8.33
CA MET A 90 -4.80 11.08 -9.25
C MET A 90 -5.79 9.90 -9.25
N ASN A 91 -7.06 10.18 -8.99
CA ASN A 91 -8.14 9.20 -9.10
C ASN A 91 -8.60 9.04 -10.56
N SER A 92 -9.46 8.04 -10.80
CA SER A 92 -10.11 7.80 -12.09
C SER A 92 -10.94 8.98 -12.60
N ASP A 93 -11.53 9.78 -11.70
CA ASP A 93 -12.27 11.01 -12.02
C ASP A 93 -11.37 12.24 -12.25
N GLU A 94 -10.06 12.01 -12.46
CA GLU A 94 -9.00 13.01 -12.58
C GLU A 94 -8.82 13.92 -11.35
N SER A 95 -9.54 13.66 -10.24
CA SER A 95 -9.36 14.41 -9.00
C SER A 95 -8.04 14.04 -8.31
N MET A 96 -7.34 15.05 -7.81
CA MET A 96 -6.13 14.87 -7.04
C MET A 96 -6.46 14.71 -5.55
N LYS A 97 -5.93 13.67 -4.91
CA LYS A 97 -6.02 13.44 -3.45
C LYS A 97 -4.64 13.56 -2.82
N ILE A 98 -4.62 14.10 -1.60
CA ILE A 98 -3.47 13.99 -0.71
C ILE A 98 -3.58 12.62 -0.03
N ILE A 99 -2.66 11.72 -0.36
CA ILE A 99 -2.65 10.36 0.16
C ILE A 99 -1.76 10.22 1.39
N ASP A 100 -0.66 10.99 1.45
CA ASP A 100 0.20 11.04 2.64
C ASP A 100 0.47 12.50 2.99
N ALA A 101 0.37 12.83 4.28
CA ALA A 101 0.74 14.11 4.87
C ALA A 101 1.07 13.84 6.34
N ALA A 102 2.33 13.44 6.60
CA ALA A 102 2.72 12.92 7.90
C ALA A 102 4.10 13.40 8.33
N GLY A 103 4.21 13.70 9.63
CA GLY A 103 5.45 13.93 10.33
C GLY A 103 6.01 12.62 10.88
N ILE A 104 7.33 12.47 10.79
CA ILE A 104 8.08 11.30 11.24
C ILE A 104 9.08 11.77 12.30
N PHE A 105 8.85 11.34 13.54
CA PHE A 105 9.64 11.69 14.71
C PHE A 105 10.54 10.51 15.09
N GLN A 106 11.79 10.57 14.68
CA GLN A 106 12.79 9.53 14.88
C GLN A 106 13.41 9.63 16.29
N PHE A 107 13.27 8.58 17.11
CA PHE A 107 13.84 8.52 18.47
C PHE A 107 15.19 7.81 18.48
N THR A 108 15.26 6.69 17.77
CA THR A 108 16.49 5.90 17.52
C THR A 108 16.55 5.57 16.03
N PRO A 109 17.68 5.09 15.46
CA PRO A 109 17.70 4.65 14.06
C PRO A 109 16.60 3.65 13.70
N ASP A 110 16.16 2.85 14.67
CA ASP A 110 15.21 1.76 14.46
C ASP A 110 13.80 2.06 14.98
N VAL A 111 13.55 3.21 15.63
CA VAL A 111 12.25 3.53 16.24
C VAL A 111 11.84 4.97 15.94
N ALA A 112 10.62 5.13 15.42
CA ALA A 112 9.98 6.40 15.15
C ALA A 112 8.50 6.41 15.55
N ILE A 113 7.95 7.60 15.79
CA ILE A 113 6.50 7.83 15.79
C ILE A 113 6.15 8.57 14.51
N TRP A 114 5.10 8.10 13.83
CA TRP A 114 4.52 8.74 12.66
C TRP A 114 3.19 9.35 13.07
N ALA A 115 2.90 10.57 12.61
CA ALA A 115 1.65 11.26 12.92
C ALA A 115 1.14 12.06 11.71
N GLY A 116 -0.16 11.99 11.43
CA GLY A 116 -0.82 12.64 10.30
C GLY A 116 -1.57 11.64 9.43
N ARG A 117 -1.74 11.95 8.13
CA ARG A 117 -2.32 11.01 7.16
C ARG A 117 -1.23 10.13 6.56
N PHE A 118 -1.35 8.82 6.73
CA PHE A 118 -0.48 7.84 6.10
C PHE A 118 -1.18 6.48 6.08
N LEU A 119 -0.59 5.52 5.36
CA LEU A 119 -1.13 4.17 5.29
C LEU A 119 -1.08 3.53 6.69
N SER A 120 -2.22 3.08 7.22
CA SER A 120 -2.24 2.39 8.52
C SER A 120 -1.59 0.99 8.39
N PRO A 121 -1.03 0.42 9.49
CA PRO A 121 -0.41 -0.90 9.46
C PRO A 121 -1.33 -1.96 8.84
N SER A 122 -0.87 -2.61 7.77
CA SER A 122 -1.72 -3.46 6.95
C SER A 122 -0.98 -4.60 6.25
N SER A 123 -1.69 -5.36 5.42
CA SER A 123 -1.12 -6.48 4.66
C SER A 123 -0.02 -6.02 3.71
N ARG A 124 0.91 -6.91 3.36
CA ARG A 124 1.96 -6.61 2.37
C ARG A 124 1.37 -6.06 1.08
N ALA A 125 0.28 -6.66 0.61
CA ALA A 125 -0.44 -6.19 -0.57
C ALA A 125 -0.69 -4.70 -0.43
N ASN A 126 -1.39 -4.26 0.63
CA ASN A 126 -1.70 -2.87 0.96
C ASN A 126 -0.47 -1.98 1.25
N MET A 127 0.65 -2.54 1.71
CA MET A 127 1.85 -1.74 1.99
C MET A 127 2.69 -1.47 0.72
N ALA A 128 2.49 -2.22 -0.36
CA ALA A 128 3.29 -2.15 -1.59
C ALA A 128 2.90 -1.00 -2.53
N GLY A 129 1.68 -0.46 -2.43
CA GLY A 129 1.16 0.48 -3.42
C GLY A 129 1.06 -0.06 -4.85
N PRO A 130 0.67 0.79 -5.81
CA PRO A 130 0.27 0.39 -7.16
C PRO A 130 1.39 0.10 -8.14
N TYR A 131 2.64 0.33 -7.74
CA TYR A 131 3.82 0.25 -8.61
C TYR A 131 4.68 -0.96 -8.33
N TYR A 132 4.43 -1.67 -7.23
CA TYR A 132 5.34 -2.68 -6.69
C TYR A 132 4.65 -4.02 -6.42
N THR A 133 3.45 -4.23 -6.97
CA THR A 133 2.71 -5.49 -6.99
C THR A 133 2.99 -6.25 -8.29
N SER A 134 2.91 -7.58 -8.27
CA SER A 134 3.03 -8.39 -9.49
C SER A 134 1.72 -8.32 -10.29
N GLY A 135 1.62 -7.34 -11.19
CA GLY A 135 0.72 -7.39 -12.34
C GLY A 135 -0.78 -7.26 -12.14
N ASP A 136 -1.28 -7.30 -10.90
CA ASP A 136 -2.71 -7.12 -10.61
C ASP A 136 -3.17 -5.65 -10.59
N GLY A 137 -2.27 -4.69 -10.78
CA GLY A 137 -2.60 -3.27 -10.71
C GLY A 137 -2.51 -2.74 -9.28
N TYR A 138 -3.55 -2.03 -8.81
CA TYR A 138 -3.44 -1.21 -7.59
C TYR A 138 -3.36 -2.04 -6.29
N TRP A 139 -4.00 -3.22 -6.19
CA TRP A 139 -3.85 -4.19 -5.09
C TRP A 139 -4.25 -5.60 -5.55
N GLN A 140 -4.18 -6.59 -4.65
CA GLN A 140 -4.93 -7.84 -4.77
C GLN A 140 -6.44 -7.55 -4.56
N ASN A 141 -7.10 -6.89 -5.52
CA ASN A 141 -8.40 -6.23 -5.36
C ASN A 141 -9.57 -7.14 -4.89
N ILE A 142 -9.48 -8.45 -5.08
CA ILE A 142 -10.50 -9.40 -4.61
C ILE A 142 -10.26 -9.71 -3.13
N ALA A 143 -9.02 -10.02 -2.75
CA ALA A 143 -8.71 -10.48 -1.40
C ALA A 143 -8.37 -9.34 -0.42
N ALA A 144 -7.59 -8.34 -0.85
CA ALA A 144 -7.10 -7.24 -0.01
C ALA A 144 -8.11 -6.08 0.05
N ARG A 145 -9.28 -6.32 0.64
CA ARG A 145 -10.44 -5.40 0.65
C ARG A 145 -10.16 -4.04 1.25
N TYR A 146 -9.45 -3.91 2.37
CA TYR A 146 -9.27 -2.57 2.97
C TYR A 146 -8.49 -1.59 2.09
N GLY A 147 -7.53 -2.03 1.28
CA GLY A 147 -6.84 -1.11 0.36
C GLY A 147 -7.73 -0.63 -0.78
N TRP A 148 -8.73 -1.46 -1.12
CA TRP A 148 -9.69 -1.27 -2.19
C TRP A 148 -10.96 -0.52 -1.74
N ASN A 149 -11.44 -0.82 -0.54
CA ASN A 149 -12.67 -0.34 0.06
C ASN A 149 -12.45 0.64 1.19
N GLY A 150 -11.24 0.77 1.72
CA GLY A 150 -11.00 1.45 2.99
C GLY A 150 -9.94 2.54 2.93
N GLY A 151 -10.12 3.53 3.80
CA GLY A 151 -9.29 4.72 3.88
C GLY A 151 -9.35 5.60 2.63
N THR A 152 -8.45 6.56 2.55
CA THR A 152 -8.10 7.21 1.29
C THR A 152 -7.01 6.38 0.62
N ILE A 153 -7.38 5.28 -0.05
CA ILE A 153 -6.44 4.31 -0.64
C ILE A 153 -5.63 3.59 0.47
N GLY A 154 -6.30 3.09 1.49
CA GLY A 154 -5.72 2.46 2.68
C GLY A 154 -5.06 3.43 3.68
N ARG A 155 -5.13 4.74 3.45
CA ARG A 155 -4.61 5.77 4.38
C ARG A 155 -5.67 6.35 5.27
N ASP A 156 -5.25 6.63 6.50
CA ASP A 156 -6.07 7.22 7.55
C ASP A 156 -5.25 8.27 8.31
N GLU A 157 -5.94 9.18 8.98
CA GLU A 157 -5.39 10.10 9.96
C GLU A 157 -5.13 9.37 11.27
N GLY A 158 -3.92 9.47 11.80
CA GLY A 158 -3.61 8.84 13.08
C GLY A 158 -2.18 9.00 13.54
N VAL A 159 -1.81 8.17 14.51
CA VAL A 159 -0.47 8.08 15.10
C VAL A 159 -0.05 6.62 15.19
N ALA A 160 1.18 6.31 14.78
CA ALA A 160 1.74 4.97 14.89
C ALA A 160 3.16 4.96 15.42
N LEU A 161 3.46 3.98 16.27
CA LEU A 161 4.82 3.52 16.51
C LEU A 161 5.25 2.69 15.31
N VAL A 162 6.44 2.99 14.79
CA VAL A 162 7.06 2.28 13.67
C VAL A 162 8.48 1.94 14.07
N GLY A 163 8.86 0.67 13.97
CA GLY A 163 10.23 0.30 14.24
C GLY A 163 10.68 -1.04 13.71
N THR A 164 11.96 -1.30 13.93
CA THR A 164 12.59 -2.57 13.63
C THR A 164 13.47 -3.02 14.80
N THR A 165 13.76 -4.32 14.85
CA THR A 165 14.64 -4.94 15.84
C THR A 165 15.23 -6.23 15.26
N LEU A 166 16.02 -6.95 16.05
CA LEU A 166 16.71 -8.17 15.63
C LEU A 166 17.54 -7.94 14.36
N ASP A 167 18.37 -6.89 14.36
CA ASP A 167 19.18 -6.50 13.20
C ASP A 167 18.31 -6.18 11.96
N GLN A 168 17.21 -5.45 12.18
CA GLN A 168 16.20 -5.06 11.19
C GLN A 168 15.45 -6.23 10.53
N ARG A 169 15.52 -7.43 11.11
CA ARG A 169 14.79 -8.60 10.60
C ARG A 169 13.35 -8.61 11.06
N LEU A 170 13.08 -8.11 12.26
CA LEU A 170 11.72 -7.96 12.76
C LEU A 170 11.31 -6.49 12.59
N ALA A 171 10.36 -6.22 11.71
CA ALA A 171 9.71 -4.92 11.63
C ALA A 171 8.35 -4.99 12.33
N TYR A 172 8.00 -3.93 13.05
CA TYR A 172 6.77 -3.83 13.80
C TYR A 172 6.17 -2.43 13.68
N SER A 173 4.85 -2.37 13.57
CA SER A 173 4.11 -1.13 13.63
C SER A 173 2.77 -1.32 14.33
N PHE A 174 2.37 -0.32 15.10
CA PHE A 174 1.09 -0.29 15.81
C PHE A 174 0.64 1.16 15.98
N GLY A 175 -0.63 1.44 15.76
CA GLY A 175 -1.16 2.80 15.86
C GLY A 175 -2.66 2.86 16.07
N ALA A 176 -3.12 4.09 16.32
CA ALA A 176 -4.52 4.46 16.44
C ALA A 176 -4.86 5.49 15.36
N PHE A 177 -6.01 5.33 14.72
CA PHE A 177 -6.42 6.06 13.52
C PHE A 177 -7.92 6.37 13.57
N GLU A 178 -8.37 7.45 12.95
CA GLU A 178 -9.81 7.79 12.91
C GLU A 178 -10.60 6.74 12.11
N ALA A 179 -10.09 6.38 10.93
CA ALA A 179 -10.71 5.41 10.03
C ALA A 179 -12.18 5.73 9.67
N ASP A 180 -12.52 7.01 9.49
CA ASP A 180 -13.81 7.48 8.97
C ASP A 180 -14.01 7.14 7.49
N LYS A 181 -13.30 6.14 6.97
CA LYS A 181 -13.32 5.76 5.56
C LYS A 181 -13.18 4.27 5.35
N ILE A 182 -13.44 3.41 6.35
CA ILE A 182 -13.24 1.95 6.26
C ILE A 182 -13.92 1.32 5.02
N PHE A 183 -15.03 1.90 4.54
CA PHE A 183 -15.78 1.44 3.38
C PHE A 183 -15.93 2.51 2.26
N TYR A 184 -14.97 3.43 2.14
CA TYR A 184 -14.84 4.31 0.98
C TYR A 184 -14.05 3.63 -0.17
N TYR A 185 -14.77 3.15 -1.19
CA TYR A 185 -14.20 2.55 -2.39
C TYR A 185 -13.20 3.49 -3.09
N SER A 186 -11.98 3.00 -3.26
CA SER A 186 -10.80 3.81 -3.54
C SER A 186 -10.65 4.23 -5.01
N LEU A 187 -11.31 3.58 -5.99
CA LEU A 187 -10.99 3.73 -7.43
C LEU A 187 -12.18 3.57 -8.39
N GLY A 188 -13.43 3.73 -7.93
CA GLY A 188 -14.62 3.59 -8.75
C GLY A 188 -15.33 4.91 -9.01
N GLU A 189 -15.38 5.31 -10.28
CA GLU A 189 -16.27 6.33 -10.82
C GLU A 189 -17.74 5.90 -10.58
N GLY A 190 -18.62 6.85 -10.23
CA GLY A 190 -20.04 6.57 -10.00
C GLY A 190 -20.44 6.33 -8.53
N ALA A 191 -20.22 7.33 -7.66
CA ALA A 191 -20.83 7.42 -6.33
C ALA A 191 -22.36 7.65 -6.40
N ALA A 192 -23.10 6.75 -7.05
CA ALA A 192 -24.57 6.77 -7.03
C ALA A 192 -25.15 6.08 -5.78
N THR A 193 -24.34 5.33 -5.03
CA THR A 193 -24.81 4.70 -3.78
C THR A 193 -23.70 4.76 -2.74
N LYS A 194 -23.73 5.80 -1.90
CA LYS A 194 -23.02 5.81 -0.62
C LYS A 194 -23.70 4.75 0.27
N THR A 195 -23.23 3.51 0.21
CA THR A 195 -23.77 2.41 1.04
C THR A 195 -23.16 2.39 2.43
N ALA A 196 -22.01 3.04 2.62
CA ALA A 196 -21.33 3.15 3.88
C ALA A 196 -21.26 4.59 4.39
N PHE A 197 -21.38 4.73 5.70
CA PHE A 197 -21.40 6.00 6.43
C PHE A 197 -20.33 6.00 7.51
N ASN A 198 -20.11 7.17 8.10
CA ASN A 198 -19.34 7.32 9.33
C ASN A 198 -20.24 7.90 10.43
N GLU A 199 -19.80 7.80 11.68
CA GLU A 199 -20.50 8.30 12.86
C GLU A 199 -20.91 9.78 12.76
N GLY A 200 -20.13 10.60 12.06
CA GLY A 200 -20.43 12.01 11.79
C GLY A 200 -21.56 12.28 10.77
N ASP A 201 -22.03 11.28 10.02
CA ASP A 201 -22.99 11.48 8.93
C ASP A 201 -24.42 11.72 9.43
N ALA A 202 -25.06 12.77 8.92
CA ALA A 202 -26.41 13.16 9.31
C ALA A 202 -27.47 12.07 9.08
N ALA A 203 -27.27 11.21 8.07
CA ALA A 203 -28.19 10.13 7.70
C ALA A 203 -28.25 9.00 8.75
N VAL A 204 -27.17 8.79 9.51
CA VAL A 204 -27.02 7.66 10.45
C VAL A 204 -26.91 8.09 11.90
N LYS A 205 -26.96 9.41 12.17
CA LYS A 205 -26.89 9.98 13.52
C LYS A 205 -27.91 9.38 14.51
N GLY A 206 -29.05 8.90 14.01
CA GLY A 206 -30.07 8.22 14.81
C GLY A 206 -29.65 6.84 15.36
N LEU A 207 -28.67 6.20 14.71
CA LEU A 207 -28.11 4.90 15.12
C LEU A 207 -27.13 5.01 16.28
N LYS A 208 -26.61 6.22 16.55
CA LYS A 208 -25.72 6.54 17.68
C LYS A 208 -24.41 5.74 17.69
N ALA A 209 -23.80 5.55 16.51
CA ALA A 209 -22.43 5.04 16.41
C ALA A 209 -21.47 5.89 17.26
N SER A 210 -20.55 5.22 17.96
CA SER A 210 -19.47 5.87 18.71
C SER A 210 -18.39 6.43 17.79
N ASP A 211 -17.69 7.43 18.29
CA ASP A 211 -16.55 8.08 17.64
C ASP A 211 -15.26 7.53 18.26
N ASP A 212 -15.03 6.24 18.04
CA ASP A 212 -13.89 5.49 18.58
C ASP A 212 -12.77 5.34 17.54
N LEU A 213 -11.52 5.35 18.00
CA LEU A 213 -10.37 5.12 17.13
C LEU A 213 -10.29 3.67 16.66
N MET A 214 -9.89 3.48 15.41
CA MET A 214 -9.38 2.22 14.90
C MET A 214 -7.97 1.95 15.42
N TYR A 215 -7.73 0.74 15.92
CA TYR A 215 -6.38 0.28 16.23
C TYR A 215 -5.89 -0.64 15.13
N ALA A 216 -4.67 -0.44 14.64
CA ALA A 216 -4.08 -1.25 13.57
C ALA A 216 -2.63 -1.62 13.89
N GLY A 217 -2.24 -2.85 13.54
CA GLY A 217 -0.90 -3.37 13.79
C GLY A 217 -0.39 -4.32 12.72
N ARG A 218 0.94 -4.38 12.57
CA ARG A 218 1.66 -5.32 11.72
C ARG A 218 2.95 -5.78 12.41
N LEU A 219 3.24 -7.07 12.33
CA LEU A 219 4.55 -7.65 12.62
C LEU A 219 5.02 -8.40 11.38
N GLN A 220 6.28 -8.23 10.97
CA GLN A 220 6.86 -9.02 9.90
C GLN A 220 8.30 -9.41 10.20
N TYR A 221 8.66 -10.65 9.84
CA TYR A 221 9.99 -11.20 10.05
C TYR A 221 10.63 -11.64 8.74
N SER A 222 11.78 -11.05 8.41
CA SER A 222 12.59 -11.41 7.24
C SER A 222 13.69 -12.42 7.60
N PHE A 223 13.51 -13.66 7.13
CA PHE A 223 14.42 -14.78 7.36
C PHE A 223 15.70 -14.72 6.52
N TRP A 224 15.64 -14.13 5.33
CA TRP A 224 16.79 -14.01 4.40
C TRP A 224 17.35 -12.58 4.37
N ASP A 225 17.23 -11.84 3.27
CA ASP A 225 17.62 -10.44 3.22
C ASP A 225 16.62 -9.58 4.01
N LYS A 226 17.11 -8.47 4.57
CA LYS A 226 16.33 -7.54 5.37
C LYS A 226 15.41 -6.70 4.48
N GLU A 227 14.20 -6.45 4.99
CA GLU A 227 13.22 -5.52 4.42
C GLU A 227 12.99 -4.34 5.39
N PRO A 228 13.97 -3.44 5.58
CA PRO A 228 13.80 -2.30 6.45
C PRO A 228 12.86 -1.28 5.82
N GLY A 229 12.07 -0.61 6.66
CA GLY A 229 11.13 0.42 6.24
C GLY A 229 9.71 0.13 6.69
N TYR A 230 8.88 1.16 6.62
CA TYR A 230 7.45 1.05 6.92
C TYR A 230 6.68 0.55 5.71
N TYR A 231 6.83 1.23 4.57
CA TYR A 231 6.23 0.83 3.30
C TYR A 231 6.94 -0.41 2.74
N GLY A 232 6.15 -1.41 2.40
CA GLY A 232 6.63 -2.67 1.84
C GLY A 232 6.73 -2.62 0.32
N THR A 233 7.06 -3.77 -0.26
CA THR A 233 6.98 -4.03 -1.69
C THR A 233 6.40 -5.44 -1.91
N GLY A 234 5.73 -5.67 -3.04
CA GLY A 234 5.25 -6.99 -3.44
C GLY A 234 6.32 -7.83 -4.14
N ASN A 235 7.38 -7.20 -4.68
CA ASN A 235 8.49 -7.90 -5.32
C ASN A 235 9.81 -7.10 -5.22
N TYR A 236 10.93 -7.79 -5.44
CA TYR A 236 12.27 -7.22 -5.47
C TYR A 236 12.97 -7.42 -6.82
N LEU A 237 12.27 -7.93 -7.83
CA LEU A 237 12.74 -8.07 -9.21
C LEU A 237 14.11 -8.78 -9.32
N GLY A 238 14.33 -9.77 -8.47
CA GLY A 238 15.54 -10.60 -8.41
C GLY A 238 16.73 -9.86 -7.80
N GLN A 239 16.53 -8.72 -7.15
CA GLN A 239 17.61 -7.94 -6.53
C GLN A 239 17.97 -8.42 -5.12
N LYS A 240 17.06 -9.13 -4.45
CA LYS A 240 17.26 -9.67 -3.09
C LYS A 240 16.78 -11.11 -2.99
N ASP A 241 17.32 -11.84 -2.02
CA ASP A 241 16.75 -13.11 -1.57
C ASP A 241 15.80 -12.81 -0.41
N ILE A 242 14.50 -12.94 -0.64
CA ILE A 242 13.45 -12.63 0.33
C ILE A 242 12.77 -13.91 0.79
N PHE A 243 12.61 -14.03 2.11
CA PHE A 243 11.65 -14.92 2.71
C PHE A 243 11.13 -14.20 3.94
N THR A 244 9.90 -13.70 3.87
CA THR A 244 9.30 -12.89 4.93
C THR A 244 7.87 -13.30 5.16
N ILE A 245 7.54 -13.46 6.44
CA ILE A 245 6.18 -13.71 6.91
C ILE A 245 5.72 -12.48 7.69
N GLY A 246 4.51 -12.02 7.41
CA GLY A 246 3.82 -10.95 8.12
C GLY A 246 2.52 -11.45 8.75
N ILE A 247 2.17 -10.87 9.90
CA ILE A 247 0.83 -10.90 10.46
C ILE A 247 0.36 -9.46 10.68
N PHE A 248 -0.93 -9.22 10.50
CA PHE A 248 -1.51 -7.90 10.63
C PHE A 248 -2.93 -7.99 11.16
N GLY A 249 -3.42 -6.88 11.69
CA GLY A 249 -4.81 -6.76 12.06
C GLY A 249 -5.23 -5.35 12.37
N ARG A 250 -6.55 -5.15 12.41
CA ARG A 250 -7.17 -3.91 12.88
C ARG A 250 -8.57 -4.15 13.40
N SER A 251 -9.04 -3.22 14.21
CA SER A 251 -10.41 -3.21 14.72
C SER A 251 -10.85 -1.77 15.02
N LYS A 252 -12.11 -1.45 14.72
CA LYS A 252 -12.78 -0.21 15.14
C LYS A 252 -14.16 -0.57 15.69
N GLN A 253 -14.46 -0.08 16.89
CA GLN A 253 -15.80 -0.16 17.44
C GLN A 253 -16.75 0.71 16.61
N ASP A 254 -17.94 0.20 16.30
CA ASP A 254 -18.91 0.87 15.43
C ASP A 254 -18.32 1.27 14.05
N GLY A 255 -17.34 0.50 13.55
CA GLY A 255 -16.63 0.77 12.29
C GLY A 255 -17.38 0.40 11.00
N ALA A 256 -18.44 -0.41 11.10
CA ALA A 256 -19.32 -0.79 10.00
C ALA A 256 -20.68 -0.11 10.16
N ILE A 257 -20.97 0.87 9.31
CA ILE A 257 -22.18 1.69 9.43
C ILE A 257 -22.96 1.73 8.11
N SER A 258 -24.16 1.17 8.12
CA SER A 258 -25.14 1.26 7.05
C SER A 258 -26.23 2.31 7.36
N THR A 259 -27.26 2.42 6.52
CA THR A 259 -28.40 3.31 6.82
C THR A 259 -29.26 2.84 8.00
N THR A 260 -29.15 1.58 8.40
CA THR A 260 -30.04 0.94 9.38
C THR A 260 -29.33 0.25 10.54
N GLU A 261 -28.06 -0.08 10.38
CA GLU A 261 -27.29 -0.89 11.33
C GLU A 261 -25.90 -0.30 11.57
N VAL A 262 -25.40 -0.53 12.78
CA VAL A 262 -24.04 -0.20 13.22
C VAL A 262 -23.49 -1.48 13.82
N GLY A 263 -22.24 -1.78 13.48
CA GLY A 263 -21.53 -2.96 13.93
C GLY A 263 -20.04 -2.68 14.01
N ASP A 264 -19.35 -3.54 14.75
CA ASP A 264 -17.90 -3.47 14.85
C ASP A 264 -17.24 -3.89 13.54
N TYR A 265 -16.10 -3.28 13.22
CA TYR A 265 -15.27 -3.73 12.10
C TYR A 265 -13.99 -4.37 12.62
N SER A 266 -13.65 -5.54 12.10
CA SER A 266 -12.32 -6.13 12.31
C SER A 266 -11.76 -6.77 11.05
N GLN A 267 -10.43 -6.79 10.96
CA GLN A 267 -9.71 -7.50 9.92
C GLN A 267 -8.45 -8.11 10.53
N TYR A 268 -8.19 -9.38 10.26
CA TYR A 268 -6.95 -10.05 10.61
C TYR A 268 -6.39 -10.81 9.42
N GLY A 269 -5.10 -11.12 9.48
CA GLY A 269 -4.51 -11.91 8.41
C GLY A 269 -3.03 -12.14 8.52
N ALA A 270 -2.52 -12.87 7.53
CA ALA A 270 -1.12 -13.17 7.37
C ALA A 270 -0.72 -13.08 5.90
N ASP A 271 0.53 -12.71 5.65
CA ASP A 271 1.12 -12.67 4.32
C ASP A 271 2.52 -13.27 4.28
N LEU A 272 2.91 -13.70 3.08
CA LEU A 272 4.18 -14.34 2.78
C LEU A 272 4.71 -13.76 1.47
N LEU A 273 6.01 -13.45 1.45
CA LEU A 273 6.77 -13.24 0.23
C LEU A 273 8.02 -14.11 0.25
N ILE A 274 8.23 -14.87 -0.82
CA ILE A 274 9.46 -15.58 -1.12
C ILE A 274 9.95 -15.09 -2.48
N GLU A 275 11.16 -14.54 -2.54
CA GLU A 275 11.86 -14.27 -3.79
C GLU A 275 13.25 -14.88 -3.70
N LYS A 276 13.62 -15.76 -4.62
CA LYS A 276 14.91 -16.48 -4.56
C LYS A 276 15.65 -16.39 -5.86
N LYS A 277 16.88 -15.85 -5.82
CA LYS A 277 17.78 -15.82 -6.97
C LYS A 277 18.18 -17.23 -7.38
N LEU A 278 18.16 -17.46 -8.69
CA LEU A 278 18.57 -18.66 -9.38
C LEU A 278 19.60 -18.29 -10.46
N ALA A 279 20.23 -19.28 -11.09
CA ALA A 279 21.24 -19.03 -12.12
C ALA A 279 20.69 -18.22 -13.33
N ALA A 280 19.44 -18.47 -13.72
CA ALA A 280 18.81 -17.86 -14.90
C ALA A 280 17.79 -16.75 -14.55
N GLY A 281 17.74 -16.27 -13.30
CA GLY A 281 16.68 -15.36 -12.88
C GLY A 281 16.40 -15.39 -11.38
N ALA A 282 15.15 -15.19 -11.01
CA ALA A 282 14.64 -15.41 -9.67
C ALA A 282 13.22 -15.99 -9.72
N VAL A 283 12.86 -16.85 -8.78
CA VAL A 283 11.46 -17.23 -8.54
C VAL A 283 10.86 -16.28 -7.52
N SER A 284 9.61 -15.87 -7.72
CA SER A 284 8.83 -15.11 -6.76
C SER A 284 7.54 -15.86 -6.45
N PHE A 285 7.18 -15.90 -5.17
CA PHE A 285 5.96 -16.49 -4.65
C PHE A 285 5.40 -15.59 -3.56
N GLU A 286 4.13 -15.24 -3.67
CA GLU A 286 3.41 -14.49 -2.66
C GLU A 286 2.13 -15.23 -2.26
N ALA A 287 1.76 -15.11 -1.00
CA ALA A 287 0.49 -15.62 -0.50
C ALA A 287 -0.04 -14.71 0.61
N ALA A 288 -1.35 -14.57 0.70
CA ALA A 288 -2.02 -13.84 1.76
C ALA A 288 -3.36 -14.49 2.12
N TYR A 289 -3.70 -14.38 3.40
CA TYR A 289 -5.00 -14.73 3.97
C TYR A 289 -5.55 -13.55 4.74
N TYR A 290 -6.86 -13.38 4.66
CA TYR A 290 -7.62 -12.33 5.31
C TYR A 290 -8.90 -12.92 5.91
N ASP A 291 -9.21 -12.47 7.12
CA ASP A 291 -10.49 -12.65 7.79
C ASP A 291 -11.08 -11.25 7.98
N TYR A 292 -12.31 -11.04 7.51
CA TYR A 292 -13.05 -9.78 7.61
C TYR A 292 -14.33 -9.99 8.41
N ASP A 293 -14.53 -9.15 9.43
CA ASP A 293 -15.75 -9.11 10.23
C ASP A 293 -16.35 -7.70 10.18
N THR A 294 -17.65 -7.63 9.91
CA THR A 294 -18.43 -6.38 9.85
C THR A 294 -19.63 -6.39 10.81
N ASP A 295 -19.67 -7.36 11.73
CA ASP A 295 -20.79 -7.63 12.63
C ASP A 295 -22.12 -7.72 11.86
N ASP A 296 -22.09 -8.48 10.77
CA ASP A 296 -23.21 -8.73 9.85
C ASP A 296 -23.76 -7.51 9.08
N VAL A 297 -23.20 -6.31 9.26
CA VAL A 297 -23.66 -5.07 8.60
C VAL A 297 -23.44 -5.12 7.09
N PHE A 298 -22.28 -5.63 6.65
CA PHE A 298 -21.92 -5.76 5.23
C PHE A 298 -21.50 -7.18 4.92
N LYS A 299 -22.46 -8.11 4.83
CA LYS A 299 -22.20 -9.54 4.54
C LYS A 299 -21.51 -9.83 3.20
N SER A 300 -21.46 -8.87 2.28
CA SER A 300 -20.66 -8.96 1.05
C SER A 300 -19.18 -8.64 1.25
N GLU A 301 -18.84 -8.00 2.37
CA GLU A 301 -17.50 -7.57 2.77
C GLU A 301 -17.00 -8.32 4.01
N GLN A 302 -17.75 -9.31 4.48
CA GLN A 302 -17.47 -10.18 5.62
C GLN A 302 -17.18 -11.59 5.13
N GLY A 303 -16.18 -12.24 5.72
CA GLY A 303 -15.78 -13.62 5.42
C GLY A 303 -14.27 -13.76 5.18
N ASP A 304 -13.90 -14.87 4.55
CA ASP A 304 -12.52 -15.28 4.32
C ASP A 304 -12.04 -14.93 2.91
N ALA A 305 -10.83 -14.39 2.78
CA ALA A 305 -10.23 -14.13 1.47
C ALA A 305 -8.78 -14.62 1.37
N TYR A 306 -8.40 -15.05 0.17
CA TYR A 306 -7.10 -15.64 -0.11
C TYR A 306 -6.52 -15.06 -1.40
N ALA A 307 -5.20 -14.88 -1.42
CA ALA A 307 -4.47 -14.56 -2.63
C ALA A 307 -3.19 -15.38 -2.71
N VAL A 308 -2.86 -15.87 -3.91
CA VAL A 308 -1.63 -16.59 -4.21
C VAL A 308 -1.10 -16.11 -5.55
N GLY A 309 0.18 -15.75 -5.58
CA GLY A 309 0.88 -15.32 -6.79
C GLY A 309 2.18 -16.07 -6.97
N ALA A 310 2.54 -16.36 -8.21
CA ALA A 310 3.84 -16.93 -8.55
C ALA A 310 4.37 -16.29 -9.83
N GLY A 311 5.68 -16.08 -9.91
CA GLY A 311 6.33 -15.54 -11.09
C GLY A 311 7.79 -15.95 -11.23
N TYR A 312 8.32 -15.78 -12.43
CA TYR A 312 9.73 -16.02 -12.72
C TYR A 312 10.35 -14.78 -13.33
N ILE A 313 11.32 -14.18 -12.66
CA ILE A 313 11.99 -12.95 -13.10
C ILE A 313 13.23 -13.35 -13.89
N PHE A 314 13.24 -13.15 -15.20
CA PHE A 314 14.41 -13.44 -16.02
C PHE A 314 15.52 -12.42 -15.75
N ASN A 315 16.76 -12.89 -15.63
CA ASN A 315 17.93 -12.02 -15.46
C ASN A 315 18.31 -11.28 -16.76
N GLN A 316 17.88 -11.80 -17.91
CA GLN A 316 18.12 -11.20 -19.21
C GLN A 316 17.31 -9.90 -19.35
N LYS A 317 18.01 -8.79 -19.59
CA LYS A 317 17.38 -7.53 -19.95
C LYS A 317 16.99 -7.55 -21.43
N VAL A 318 15.75 -7.16 -21.72
CA VAL A 318 15.23 -6.98 -23.08
C VAL A 318 14.86 -5.51 -23.24
N GLY A 319 15.58 -4.80 -24.12
CA GLY A 319 15.48 -3.36 -24.23
C GLY A 319 15.89 -2.66 -22.93
N TRP A 320 14.95 -1.96 -22.31
CA TRP A 320 15.17 -1.15 -21.11
C TRP A 320 14.72 -1.83 -19.81
N GLY A 321 14.19 -3.06 -19.87
CA GLY A 321 13.61 -3.77 -18.71
C GLY A 321 13.92 -5.27 -18.65
N GLN A 322 13.35 -5.94 -17.66
CA GLN A 322 13.39 -7.39 -17.49
C GLN A 322 12.00 -7.98 -17.78
N PHE A 323 11.97 -9.26 -18.14
CA PHE A 323 10.71 -9.99 -18.37
C PHE A 323 10.35 -10.81 -17.13
N MET A 324 9.09 -10.77 -16.71
CA MET A 324 8.55 -11.55 -15.61
C MET A 324 7.15 -12.07 -15.98
N PRO A 325 7.01 -13.31 -16.46
CA PRO A 325 5.72 -13.98 -16.47
C PRO A 325 5.29 -14.27 -15.03
N PHE A 326 3.99 -14.11 -14.78
CA PHE A 326 3.38 -14.34 -13.48
C PHE A 326 1.97 -14.93 -13.64
N VAL A 327 1.48 -15.55 -12.57
CA VAL A 327 0.11 -16.05 -12.42
C VAL A 327 -0.38 -15.72 -11.03
N HIS A 328 -1.60 -15.21 -10.94
CA HIS A 328 -2.23 -14.80 -9.70
C HIS A 328 -3.60 -15.46 -9.58
N TYR A 329 -3.93 -15.89 -8.37
CA TYR A 329 -5.23 -16.40 -7.98
C TYR A 329 -5.70 -15.64 -6.75
N GLN A 330 -6.94 -15.21 -6.76
CA GLN A 330 -7.57 -14.56 -5.61
C GLN A 330 -9.00 -15.09 -5.48
N ASP A 331 -9.47 -15.20 -4.24
CA ASP A 331 -10.80 -15.65 -3.90
C ASP A 331 -11.29 -14.94 -2.64
N PHE A 332 -12.61 -14.73 -2.56
CA PHE A 332 -13.27 -14.18 -1.39
C PHE A 332 -14.59 -14.94 -1.18
N ASP A 333 -14.62 -15.78 -0.15
CA ASP A 333 -15.85 -16.44 0.32
C ASP A 333 -16.61 -15.50 1.25
N ALA A 334 -17.42 -14.62 0.65
CA ALA A 334 -18.26 -13.71 1.41
C ALA A 334 -19.41 -14.46 2.12
N ASP A 335 -19.83 -13.98 3.29
CA ASP A 335 -20.86 -14.63 4.11
C ASP A 335 -22.23 -14.68 3.44
N ASN A 336 -22.57 -13.69 2.61
CA ASN A 336 -23.79 -13.73 1.80
C ASN A 336 -23.65 -14.54 0.50
N LYS A 337 -22.49 -15.17 0.26
CA LYS A 337 -22.19 -15.98 -0.93
C LYS A 337 -22.21 -15.21 -2.24
N VAL A 338 -21.98 -13.89 -2.20
CA VAL A 338 -21.73 -13.12 -3.41
C VAL A 338 -20.34 -13.49 -3.97
N GLU A 339 -20.29 -13.85 -5.26
CA GLU A 339 -19.02 -14.08 -5.94
C GLU A 339 -18.42 -12.74 -6.36
N THR A 340 -17.26 -12.39 -5.78
CA THR A 340 -16.49 -11.22 -6.21
C THR A 340 -15.61 -11.60 -7.39
N LYS A 341 -15.83 -10.97 -8.55
CA LYS A 341 -15.01 -11.16 -9.74
C LYS A 341 -14.38 -9.84 -10.15
N ARG A 342 -13.16 -9.91 -10.67
CA ARG A 342 -12.55 -8.77 -11.35
C ARG A 342 -13.28 -8.58 -12.67
N THR A 343 -14.09 -7.53 -12.77
CA THR A 343 -14.60 -7.07 -14.06
C THR A 343 -13.48 -6.37 -14.83
N VAL A 344 -13.48 -6.60 -16.15
CA VAL A 344 -12.71 -5.84 -17.12
C VAL A 344 -13.68 -4.81 -17.73
N ASP A 345 -14.38 -4.02 -16.90
CA ASP A 345 -15.29 -3.00 -17.43
C ASP A 345 -14.44 -1.78 -17.88
N SER A 346 -14.57 -1.12 -19.04
CA SER A 346 -15.59 -1.04 -20.10
C SER A 346 -17.04 -1.11 -19.62
N THR A 347 -17.69 0.07 -19.58
CA THR A 347 -19.04 0.38 -19.06
C THR A 347 -19.06 0.59 -17.54
N ILE A 348 -19.38 1.77 -16.99
CA ILE A 348 -20.63 2.51 -17.15
C ILE A 348 -20.35 4.03 -17.20
N LYS A 349 -20.96 4.67 -18.21
CA LYS A 349 -20.96 6.12 -18.49
C LYS A 349 -21.30 7.04 -17.33
#